data_AF-A0A453KWC6-F1
#
_entry.id   AF-A0A453KWC6-F1
#
_cell.length_a   1.000
_cell.length_b   1.000
_cell.length_c   1.000
_cell.angle_alpha   90.00
_cell.angle_beta   90.00
_cell.angle_gamma   90.00
#
_symmetry.space_group_name_H-M   'P 1'
#
loop_
_entity.id
_entity.type
_entity.pdbx_description
1 polymer ?
#
loop_
_entity_poly.entity_id
_entity_poly.type
_entity_poly.pdbx_seq_one_letter_code
_entity_poly.pdbx_strand_id
1 'polypeptide(L)'
;GIYVNKNVKLDDLQVYGFDYDYTLSHYSDHLQCLIYDLAKKHLVNELKYPESCLQYDYDSSFPVRGLYYDKLKGCLLKLDFFGSIEPDGCFFGRRKLSSTEIKELYGTRHIGRDQARQLVGLMDVFCFSEACLIADIVQHFVDAKLEFDAPYVYEDVNQAIQHVHRSGLVHRKVLSEPQKFLLKNSQVFRFLKTLREKGKKLFLLTNSPFYFVDGGMSYLLEDQHFDGNSWRELFDVVIAQANKPSFYNSDHPFRVYDTEKDTLAFTAVDKFLPNEVYYHGCLKSFLQITKWRGPEVIYFGDHLFSDLRGPSKAGWRT
;
A
#
# COMPACT_ATOMS: atom_id res chain seq x y z
N GLY A 1 17.83 -11.42 7.05
CA GLY A 1 18.47 -10.72 8.18
C GLY A 1 17.86 -9.34 8.34
N ILE A 2 18.14 -8.66 9.45
CA ILE A 2 17.74 -7.25 9.67
C ILE A 2 18.90 -6.36 9.22
N TYR A 3 18.64 -5.43 8.30
CA TYR A 3 19.63 -4.47 7.81
C TYR A 3 19.43 -3.11 8.46
N VAL A 4 20.52 -2.45 8.85
CA VAL A 4 20.48 -1.26 9.70
C VAL A 4 21.03 -0.05 8.96
N ASN A 5 20.17 0.95 8.72
CA ASN A 5 20.56 2.25 8.16
C ASN A 5 20.97 3.26 9.25
N LYS A 6 20.37 3.14 10.45
CA LYS A 6 20.63 4.00 11.62
C LYS A 6 20.59 3.17 12.88
N ASN A 7 21.44 3.50 13.85
CA ASN A 7 21.48 2.82 15.14
C ASN A 7 20.14 2.98 15.89
N VAL A 8 19.60 1.85 16.38
CA VAL A 8 18.41 1.81 17.24
C VAL A 8 18.70 0.86 18.39
N LYS A 9 18.54 1.36 19.62
CA LYS A 9 18.65 0.54 20.83
C LYS A 9 17.26 0.05 21.21
N LEU A 10 17.02 -1.26 21.09
CA LEU A 10 15.69 -1.85 21.29
C LEU A 10 15.17 -1.71 22.72
N ASP A 11 16.05 -1.60 23.72
CA ASP A 11 15.68 -1.38 25.12
C ASP A 11 14.95 -0.04 25.34
N ASP A 12 15.29 0.97 24.54
CA ASP A 12 14.71 2.31 24.63
C ASP A 12 13.30 2.35 24.02
N LEU A 13 12.94 1.38 23.17
CA LEU A 13 11.63 1.28 22.54
C LEU A 13 10.60 0.71 23.50
N GLN A 14 9.53 1.46 23.78
CA GLN A 14 8.41 1.01 24.61
C GLN A 14 7.14 0.74 23.80
N VAL A 15 7.05 1.29 22.59
CA VAL A 15 5.85 1.23 21.75
C VAL A 15 6.20 0.75 20.35
N TYR A 16 5.41 -0.19 19.84
CA TYR A 16 5.58 -0.80 18.52
C TYR A 16 4.27 -0.63 17.74
N GLY A 17 4.34 0.14 16.65
CA GLY A 17 3.23 0.35 15.75
C GLY A 17 3.41 -0.42 14.45
N PHE A 18 2.30 -0.86 13.87
CA PHE A 18 2.31 -1.66 12.65
C PHE A 18 1.28 -1.13 11.66
N ASP A 19 1.63 -1.17 10.37
CA ASP A 19 0.62 -1.27 9.31
C ASP A 19 0.07 -2.70 9.23
N TYR A 20 -1.06 -2.86 8.57
CA TYR A 20 -1.68 -4.15 8.32
C TYR A 20 -1.16 -4.78 7.02
N ASP A 21 -1.51 -4.19 5.87
CA ASP A 21 -1.24 -4.75 4.55
C ASP A 21 0.27 -4.77 4.24
N TYR A 22 0.75 -5.88 3.67
CA TYR A 22 2.18 -6.15 3.40
C TYR A 22 3.13 -5.97 4.60
N THR A 23 2.60 -5.86 5.82
CA THR A 23 3.39 -5.66 7.05
C THR A 23 3.08 -6.75 8.07
N LEU A 24 1.85 -6.78 8.61
CA LEU A 24 1.38 -7.91 9.41
C LEU A 24 0.82 -9.01 8.51
N SER A 25 0.02 -8.60 7.53
CA SER A 25 -0.58 -9.47 6.52
C SER A 25 0.31 -9.55 5.30
N HIS A 26 0.74 -10.76 4.94
CA HIS A 26 1.51 -11.00 3.72
C HIS A 26 0.62 -11.68 2.69
N TYR A 27 0.70 -11.21 1.45
CA TYR A 27 -0.13 -11.70 0.37
C TYR A 27 0.65 -12.62 -0.57
N SER A 28 -0.05 -13.59 -1.17
CA SER A 28 0.48 -14.40 -2.27
C SER A 28 0.39 -13.64 -3.60
N ASP A 29 1.09 -14.14 -4.62
CA ASP A 29 1.09 -13.54 -5.97
C ASP A 29 -0.31 -13.48 -6.61
N HIS A 30 -1.25 -14.30 -6.13
CA HIS A 30 -2.64 -14.29 -6.59
C HIS A 30 -3.36 -12.96 -6.36
N LEU A 31 -2.93 -12.15 -5.37
CA LEU A 31 -3.54 -10.85 -5.11
C LEU A 31 -3.34 -9.90 -6.30
N GLN A 32 -2.15 -9.88 -6.88
CA GLN A 32 -1.85 -9.02 -8.03
C GLN A 32 -2.63 -9.48 -9.27
N CYS A 33 -2.69 -10.79 -9.53
CA CYS A 33 -3.54 -11.32 -10.61
C CYS A 33 -5.00 -10.88 -10.46
N LEU A 34 -5.55 -10.95 -9.25
CA LEU A 34 -6.91 -10.53 -8.97
C LEU A 34 -7.12 -9.04 -9.22
N ILE A 35 -6.24 -8.17 -8.72
CA ILE A 35 -6.34 -6.72 -8.89
C ILE A 35 -6.26 -6.36 -10.39
N TYR A 36 -5.28 -6.93 -11.09
CA TYR A 36 -5.10 -6.76 -12.54
C TYR A 36 -6.35 -7.18 -13.31
N ASP A 37 -6.88 -8.38 -13.06
CA ASP A 37 -8.05 -8.90 -13.79
C ASP A 37 -9.31 -8.07 -13.54
N LEU A 38 -9.54 -7.63 -12.31
CA LEU A 38 -10.67 -6.77 -11.97
C LEU A 38 -10.55 -5.40 -12.65
N ALA A 39 -9.35 -4.80 -12.65
CA ALA A 39 -9.11 -3.50 -13.28
C ALA A 39 -9.24 -3.59 -14.80
N LYS A 40 -8.65 -4.62 -15.43
CA LYS A 40 -8.79 -4.93 -16.85
C LYS A 40 -10.26 -5.08 -17.27
N LYS A 41 -11.05 -5.81 -16.48
CA LYS A 41 -12.50 -5.95 -16.70
C LYS A 41 -13.24 -4.61 -16.56
N HIS A 42 -12.85 -3.77 -15.60
CA HIS A 42 -13.44 -2.45 -15.43
C HIS A 42 -13.19 -1.54 -16.64
N LEU A 43 -11.95 -1.52 -17.17
CA LEU A 43 -11.62 -0.76 -18.39
C LEU A 43 -12.53 -1.13 -19.57
N VAL A 44 -12.72 -2.42 -19.81
CA VAL A 44 -13.52 -2.91 -20.94
C VAL A 44 -15.02 -2.69 -20.71
N ASN A 45 -15.53 -3.08 -19.54
CA ASN A 45 -16.97 -3.07 -19.29
C ASN A 45 -17.52 -1.67 -19.04
N GLU A 46 -16.79 -0.82 -18.31
CA GLU A 46 -17.27 0.49 -17.89
C GLU A 46 -16.71 1.61 -18.77
N LEU A 47 -15.41 1.59 -19.06
CA LEU A 47 -14.74 2.62 -19.87
C LEU A 47 -14.71 2.31 -21.38
N LYS A 48 -15.29 1.18 -21.79
CA LYS A 48 -15.49 0.78 -23.20
C LYS A 48 -14.20 0.64 -23.99
N TYR A 49 -13.11 0.24 -23.32
CA TYR A 49 -11.91 -0.23 -24.00
C TYR A 49 -12.24 -1.46 -24.87
N PRO A 50 -11.49 -1.71 -25.97
CA PRO A 50 -11.73 -2.86 -26.84
C PRO A 50 -11.77 -4.18 -26.08
N GLU A 51 -12.71 -5.08 -26.43
CA GLU A 51 -12.81 -6.41 -25.80
C GLU A 51 -11.52 -7.23 -25.94
N SER A 52 -10.73 -6.98 -26.98
CA SER A 52 -9.42 -7.57 -27.19
C SER A 52 -8.43 -7.28 -26.06
N CYS A 53 -8.63 -6.24 -25.25
CA CYS A 53 -7.83 -6.00 -24.05
C CYS A 53 -8.01 -7.09 -22.98
N LEU A 54 -9.07 -7.90 -23.02
CA LEU A 54 -9.28 -8.98 -22.05
C LEU A 54 -8.31 -10.16 -22.24
N GLN A 55 -7.61 -10.25 -23.39
CA GLN A 55 -6.72 -11.37 -23.72
C GLN A 55 -5.42 -11.39 -22.91
N TYR A 56 -5.03 -10.27 -22.30
CA TYR A 56 -3.77 -10.15 -21.56
C TYR A 56 -3.92 -10.72 -20.15
N ASP A 57 -2.90 -11.41 -19.66
CA ASP A 57 -2.83 -11.90 -18.28
C ASP A 57 -1.75 -11.14 -17.48
N TYR A 58 -1.91 -11.12 -16.16
CA TYR A 58 -0.92 -10.51 -15.29
C TYR A 58 0.43 -11.25 -15.38
N ASP A 59 1.46 -10.54 -15.79
CA ASP A 59 2.85 -11.01 -15.83
C ASP A 59 3.63 -10.45 -14.63
N SER A 60 3.93 -11.31 -13.66
CA SER A 60 4.67 -10.96 -12.45
C SER A 60 6.17 -10.74 -12.69
N SER A 61 6.70 -11.13 -13.85
CA SER A 61 8.12 -10.97 -14.17
C SER A 61 8.47 -9.59 -14.73
N PHE A 62 7.46 -8.81 -15.12
CA PHE A 62 7.63 -7.52 -15.78
C PHE A 62 7.78 -6.34 -14.80
N PRO A 63 6.82 -6.05 -13.91
CA PRO A 63 6.94 -4.89 -13.03
C PRO A 63 7.94 -5.16 -11.90
N VAL A 64 8.74 -4.15 -11.57
CA VAL A 64 9.61 -4.14 -10.39
C VAL A 64 9.28 -2.96 -9.51
N ARG A 65 9.61 -3.04 -8.22
CA ARG A 65 9.36 -1.94 -7.28
C ARG A 65 10.20 -0.69 -7.61
N GLY A 66 9.58 0.48 -7.45
CA GLY A 66 10.24 1.77 -7.60
C GLY A 66 10.47 2.15 -9.05
N LEU A 67 9.43 1.95 -9.87
CA LEU A 67 9.36 2.48 -11.23
C LEU A 67 8.74 3.87 -11.20
N TYR A 68 8.95 4.61 -12.29
CA TYR A 68 8.29 5.85 -12.58
C TYR A 68 7.51 5.72 -13.88
N TYR A 69 6.36 6.37 -13.98
CA TYR A 69 5.63 6.48 -15.25
C TYR A 69 5.57 7.94 -15.70
N ASP A 70 6.04 8.18 -16.93
CA ASP A 70 5.93 9.46 -17.62
C ASP A 70 4.61 9.51 -18.38
N LYS A 71 3.60 10.11 -17.77
CA LYS A 71 2.26 10.21 -18.37
C LYS A 71 2.23 10.96 -19.69
N LEU A 72 3.12 11.93 -19.88
CA LEU A 72 3.16 12.74 -21.09
C LEU A 72 3.76 11.96 -22.27
N LYS A 73 4.69 11.04 -21.99
CA LYS A 73 5.38 10.25 -23.02
C LYS A 73 4.98 8.78 -23.09
N GLY A 74 4.12 8.32 -22.18
CA GLY A 74 3.68 6.92 -22.11
C GLY A 74 4.77 5.93 -21.75
N CYS A 75 5.84 6.36 -21.06
CA CYS A 75 7.01 5.54 -20.79
C CYS A 75 7.11 5.11 -19.32
N LEU A 76 7.37 3.82 -19.09
CA LEU A 76 7.83 3.30 -17.80
C LEU A 76 9.35 3.47 -17.71
N LEU A 77 9.81 4.03 -16.58
CA LEU A 77 11.18 4.40 -16.33
C LEU A 77 11.69 3.77 -15.03
N LYS A 78 12.89 3.21 -15.06
CA LYS A 78 13.70 2.91 -13.89
C LYS A 78 14.81 3.95 -13.80
N LEU A 79 14.80 4.70 -12.71
CA LEU A 79 15.81 5.73 -12.44
C LEU A 79 16.84 5.21 -11.44
N ASP A 80 18.09 5.59 -11.65
CA ASP A 80 19.17 5.42 -10.68
C ASP A 80 19.06 6.43 -9.52
N PHE A 81 19.96 6.34 -8.56
CA PHE A 81 20.00 7.25 -7.41
C PHE A 81 20.21 8.73 -7.80
N PHE A 82 20.85 8.99 -8.94
CA PHE A 82 21.12 10.34 -9.45
C PHE A 82 20.02 10.87 -10.38
N GLY A 83 18.93 10.12 -10.56
CA GLY A 83 17.81 10.50 -11.42
C GLY A 83 18.06 10.24 -12.91
N SER A 84 19.02 9.39 -13.27
CA SER A 84 19.24 8.99 -14.66
C SER A 84 18.47 7.72 -15.00
N ILE A 85 17.87 7.66 -16.19
CA ILE A 85 17.24 6.45 -16.72
C ILE A 85 18.31 5.36 -16.81
N GLU A 86 18.07 4.22 -16.17
CA GLU A 86 18.91 3.02 -16.26
C GLU A 86 19.03 2.55 -17.72
N PRO A 87 20.17 2.00 -18.17
CA PRO A 87 20.39 1.67 -19.60
C PRO A 87 19.29 0.76 -20.17
N ASP A 88 18.77 -0.12 -19.33
CA ASP A 88 17.75 -1.10 -19.68
C ASP A 88 16.39 -0.80 -19.04
N GLY A 89 16.21 0.41 -18.51
CA GLY A 89 15.11 0.78 -17.65
C GLY A 89 14.00 1.60 -18.31
N CYS A 90 13.91 1.67 -19.64
CA CYS A 90 12.90 2.48 -20.33
C CYS A 90 12.04 1.63 -21.24
N PHE A 91 10.73 1.68 -21.05
CA PHE A 91 9.76 0.88 -21.80
C PHE A 91 8.59 1.76 -22.29
N PHE A 92 8.18 1.56 -23.54
CA PHE A 92 6.94 2.09 -24.10
C PHE A 92 6.02 0.90 -24.40
N GLY A 93 4.91 0.80 -23.66
CA GLY A 93 4.16 -0.45 -23.57
C GLY A 93 5.04 -1.56 -22.99
N ARG A 94 5.09 -2.72 -23.67
CA ARG A 94 5.96 -3.85 -23.32
C ARG A 94 7.32 -3.79 -24.01
N ARG A 95 7.53 -2.83 -24.93
CA ARG A 95 8.75 -2.72 -25.71
C ARG A 95 9.78 -1.87 -25.00
N LYS A 96 10.94 -2.48 -24.76
CA LYS A 96 12.13 -1.77 -24.27
C LYS A 96 12.63 -0.78 -25.32
N LEU A 97 12.93 0.45 -24.89
CA LEU A 97 13.50 1.49 -25.75
C LEU A 97 15.02 1.39 -25.80
N SER A 98 15.57 1.64 -26.98
CA SER A 98 17.01 1.76 -27.20
C SER A 98 17.58 3.08 -26.64
N SER A 99 18.89 3.14 -26.44
CA SER A 99 19.56 4.38 -26.01
C SER A 99 19.39 5.54 -27.00
N THR A 100 19.18 5.26 -28.29
CA THR A 100 18.90 6.29 -29.31
C THR A 100 17.49 6.83 -29.15
N GLU A 101 16.48 5.97 -29.02
CA GLU A 101 15.09 6.38 -28.78
C GLU A 101 14.95 7.18 -27.47
N ILE A 102 15.65 6.78 -26.40
CA ILE A 102 15.67 7.53 -25.14
C ILE A 102 16.25 8.94 -25.35
N LYS A 103 17.34 9.08 -26.12
CA LYS A 103 17.93 10.39 -26.42
C LYS A 103 17.01 11.24 -27.30
N GLU A 104 16.29 10.64 -28.24
CA GLU A 104 15.31 11.35 -29.06
C GLU A 104 14.14 11.86 -28.22
N LEU A 105 13.61 11.03 -27.31
CA LEU A 105 12.48 11.38 -26.46
C LEU A 105 12.86 12.35 -25.34
N TYR A 106 13.99 12.14 -24.67
CA TYR A 106 14.38 12.85 -23.45
C TYR A 106 15.55 13.83 -23.64
N GLY A 107 16.25 13.82 -24.78
CA GLY A 107 17.48 14.58 -25.04
C GLY A 107 18.70 14.00 -24.33
N THR A 108 18.53 13.55 -23.09
CA THR A 108 19.54 12.90 -22.25
C THR A 108 18.88 11.82 -21.39
N ARG A 109 19.70 10.94 -20.80
CA ARG A 109 19.22 9.96 -19.81
C ARG A 109 18.91 10.61 -18.47
N HIS A 110 19.48 11.76 -18.15
CA HIS A 110 19.27 12.43 -16.88
C HIS A 110 17.90 13.13 -16.83
N ILE A 111 17.05 12.74 -15.90
CA ILE A 111 15.76 13.39 -15.66
C ILE A 111 15.97 14.52 -14.65
N GLY A 112 15.80 15.75 -15.11
CA GLY A 112 15.91 16.94 -14.26
C GLY A 112 14.87 16.96 -13.14
N ARG A 113 15.15 17.68 -12.06
CA ARG A 113 14.30 17.71 -10.85
C ARG A 113 12.84 18.09 -11.12
N ASP A 114 12.60 19.07 -11.99
CA ASP A 114 11.25 19.53 -12.30
C ASP A 114 10.48 18.53 -13.17
N GLN A 115 11.18 17.83 -14.06
CA GLN A 115 10.61 16.72 -14.82
C GLN A 115 10.29 15.54 -13.91
N ALA A 116 11.20 15.18 -13.00
CA ALA A 116 11.02 14.09 -12.04
C ALA A 116 9.78 14.31 -11.14
N ARG A 117 9.44 15.57 -10.84
CA ARG A 117 8.22 15.92 -10.07
C ARG A 117 6.92 15.65 -10.82
N GLN A 118 6.96 15.57 -12.15
CA GLN A 118 5.80 15.30 -12.99
C GLN A 118 5.61 13.80 -13.23
N LEU A 119 6.64 12.98 -12.96
CA LEU A 119 6.56 11.54 -13.06
C LEU A 119 5.69 10.96 -11.94
N VAL A 120 4.92 9.93 -12.27
CA VAL A 120 4.17 9.15 -11.30
C VAL A 120 5.11 8.13 -10.68
N GLY A 121 5.30 8.17 -9.37
CA GLY A 121 6.09 7.17 -8.64
C GLY A 121 5.27 5.93 -8.32
N LEU A 122 5.70 4.77 -8.81
CA LEU A 122 5.12 3.44 -8.56
C LEU A 122 5.98 2.73 -7.51
N MET A 123 5.78 3.11 -6.24
CA MET A 123 6.74 2.86 -5.14
C MET A 123 6.34 1.74 -4.18
N ASP A 124 5.11 1.23 -4.28
CA ASP A 124 4.61 0.13 -3.47
C ASP A 124 4.36 -1.13 -4.33
N VAL A 125 3.96 -2.21 -3.66
CA VAL A 125 3.66 -3.50 -4.31
C VAL A 125 2.27 -3.48 -4.96
N PHE A 126 1.36 -2.59 -4.52
CA PHE A 126 0.03 -2.45 -5.12
C PHE A 126 0.10 -1.87 -6.54
N CYS A 127 1.10 -1.05 -6.84
CA CYS A 127 1.34 -0.50 -8.17
C CYS A 127 1.80 -1.54 -9.21
N PHE A 128 2.09 -2.79 -8.85
CA PHE A 128 2.58 -3.78 -9.83
C PHE A 128 1.51 -4.12 -10.87
N SER A 129 0.27 -4.32 -10.42
CA SER A 129 -0.87 -4.53 -11.31
C SER A 129 -1.11 -3.33 -12.22
N GLU A 130 -1.00 -2.10 -11.67
CA GLU A 130 -1.14 -0.85 -12.42
C GLU A 130 -0.05 -0.72 -13.52
N ALA A 131 1.22 -0.90 -13.15
CA ALA A 131 2.34 -0.81 -14.09
C ALA A 131 2.22 -1.83 -15.23
N CYS A 132 1.86 -3.07 -14.88
CA CYS A 132 1.66 -4.15 -15.84
C CYS A 132 0.49 -3.84 -16.78
N LEU A 133 -0.64 -3.38 -16.24
CA LEU A 133 -1.84 -3.07 -17.01
C LEU A 133 -1.62 -1.87 -17.95
N ILE A 134 -0.98 -0.80 -17.49
CA ILE A 134 -0.63 0.34 -18.37
C ILE A 134 0.24 -0.13 -19.53
N ALA A 135 1.25 -0.97 -19.26
CA ALA A 135 2.14 -1.49 -20.30
C ALA A 135 1.39 -2.34 -21.33
N ASP A 136 0.47 -3.20 -20.89
CA ASP A 136 -0.35 -4.03 -21.79
C ASP A 136 -1.30 -3.21 -22.65
N ILE A 137 -1.99 -2.23 -22.06
CA ILE A 137 -2.92 -1.37 -22.79
C ILE A 137 -2.20 -0.52 -23.82
N VAL A 138 -1.07 0.09 -23.46
CA VAL A 138 -0.23 0.84 -24.40
C VAL A 138 0.28 -0.08 -25.51
N GLN A 139 0.75 -1.28 -25.18
CA GLN A 139 1.21 -2.25 -26.18
C GLN A 139 0.08 -2.66 -27.14
N HIS A 140 -1.12 -2.90 -26.60
CA HIS A 140 -2.30 -3.24 -27.38
C HIS A 140 -2.61 -2.17 -28.44
N PHE A 141 -2.59 -0.90 -28.05
CA PHE A 141 -2.86 0.21 -28.95
C PHE A 141 -1.78 0.38 -30.01
N VAL A 142 -0.51 0.18 -29.64
CA VAL A 142 0.61 0.18 -30.59
C VAL A 142 0.45 -0.93 -31.63
N ASP A 143 0.19 -2.16 -31.21
CA ASP A 143 0.07 -3.31 -32.11
C ASP A 143 -1.15 -3.19 -33.04
N ALA A 144 -2.25 -2.66 -32.51
CA ALA A 144 -3.47 -2.38 -33.26
C ALA A 144 -3.39 -1.10 -34.12
N LYS A 145 -2.28 -0.35 -34.04
CA LYS A 145 -2.07 0.95 -34.72
C LYS A 145 -3.19 1.96 -34.43
N LEU A 146 -3.65 1.97 -33.18
CA LEU A 146 -4.64 2.93 -32.70
C LEU A 146 -3.93 4.21 -32.24
N GLU A 147 -4.52 5.35 -32.55
CA GLU A 147 -4.10 6.63 -31.95
C GLU A 147 -4.68 6.72 -30.54
N PHE A 148 -3.85 7.12 -29.58
CA PHE A 148 -4.23 7.30 -28.18
C PHE A 148 -3.38 8.38 -27.54
N ASP A 149 -3.88 8.90 -26.43
CA ASP A 149 -3.19 9.90 -25.63
C ASP A 149 -2.77 9.29 -24.28
N ALA A 150 -1.47 9.22 -24.04
CA ALA A 150 -0.88 8.50 -22.90
C ALA A 150 -1.34 8.97 -21.50
N PRO A 151 -1.60 10.28 -21.25
CA PRO A 151 -2.19 10.74 -20.01
C PRO A 151 -3.57 10.17 -19.76
N TYR A 152 -4.45 10.11 -20.77
CA TYR A 152 -5.80 9.55 -20.61
C TYR A 152 -5.77 8.04 -20.35
N VAL A 153 -4.89 7.31 -21.04
CA VAL A 153 -4.69 5.88 -20.76
C VAL A 153 -4.28 5.67 -19.29
N TYR A 154 -3.37 6.49 -18.79
CA TYR A 154 -3.00 6.42 -17.38
C TYR A 154 -4.15 6.76 -16.45
N GLU A 155 -4.92 7.82 -16.74
CA GLU A 155 -6.04 8.26 -15.91
C GLU A 155 -7.11 7.17 -15.81
N ASP A 156 -7.45 6.53 -16.93
CA ASP A 156 -8.40 5.43 -17.00
C ASP A 156 -7.91 4.19 -16.24
N VAL A 157 -6.65 3.79 -16.43
CA VAL A 157 -6.06 2.65 -15.70
C VAL A 157 -6.00 2.95 -14.21
N ASN A 158 -5.58 4.15 -13.82
CA ASN A 158 -5.55 4.56 -12.43
C ASN A 158 -6.96 4.57 -11.82
N GLN A 159 -7.96 5.07 -12.56
CA GLN A 159 -9.37 5.03 -12.15
C GLN A 159 -9.85 3.59 -11.92
N ALA A 160 -9.53 2.66 -12.83
CA ALA A 160 -9.88 1.26 -12.70
C ALA A 160 -9.25 0.62 -11.45
N ILE A 161 -7.95 0.85 -11.23
CA ILE A 161 -7.24 0.37 -10.04
C ILE A 161 -7.85 0.95 -8.76
N GLN A 162 -8.12 2.26 -8.73
CA GLN A 162 -8.77 2.91 -7.58
C GLN A 162 -10.18 2.37 -7.34
N HIS A 163 -10.95 2.11 -8.39
CA HIS A 163 -12.28 1.49 -8.28
C HIS A 163 -12.17 0.10 -7.63
N VAL A 164 -11.22 -0.72 -8.07
CA VAL A 164 -10.99 -2.07 -7.53
C VAL A 164 -10.67 -2.04 -6.04
N HIS A 165 -9.85 -1.09 -5.58
CA HIS A 165 -9.54 -0.93 -4.16
C HIS A 165 -10.70 -0.33 -3.34
N ARG A 166 -11.42 0.67 -3.86
CA ARG A 166 -12.46 1.39 -3.10
C ARG A 166 -13.81 0.69 -3.07
N SER A 167 -14.11 -0.13 -4.08
CA SER A 167 -15.38 -0.88 -4.18
C SER A 167 -15.52 -2.01 -3.16
N GLY A 168 -14.41 -2.40 -2.49
CA GLY A 168 -14.34 -3.55 -1.59
C GLY A 168 -14.39 -4.90 -2.32
N LEU A 169 -14.31 -4.94 -3.66
CA LEU A 169 -14.31 -6.17 -4.43
C LEU A 169 -13.13 -7.08 -4.06
N VAL A 170 -11.93 -6.50 -3.99
CA VAL A 170 -10.72 -7.22 -3.57
C VAL A 170 -10.89 -7.78 -2.16
N HIS A 171 -11.32 -6.95 -1.20
CA HIS A 171 -11.49 -7.37 0.19
C HIS A 171 -12.44 -8.56 0.31
N ARG A 172 -13.61 -8.49 -0.33
CA ARG A 172 -14.60 -9.58 -0.32
C ARG A 172 -14.02 -10.86 -0.93
N LYS A 173 -13.31 -10.76 -2.04
CA LYS A 173 -12.72 -11.93 -2.71
C LYS A 173 -11.61 -12.56 -1.87
N VAL A 174 -10.74 -11.74 -1.27
CA VAL A 174 -9.70 -12.19 -0.34
C VAL A 174 -10.32 -12.90 0.86
N LEU A 175 -11.34 -12.32 1.50
CA LEU A 175 -12.00 -12.94 2.65
C LEU A 175 -12.83 -14.18 2.31
N SER A 176 -13.29 -14.34 1.06
CA SER A 176 -14.00 -15.56 0.64
C SER A 176 -13.08 -16.77 0.44
N GLU A 177 -11.80 -16.54 0.17
CA GLU A 177 -10.79 -17.58 -0.06
C GLU A 177 -9.44 -17.18 0.58
N PRO A 178 -9.38 -16.91 1.90
CA PRO A 178 -8.22 -16.30 2.53
C PRO A 178 -6.96 -17.16 2.38
N GLN A 179 -7.08 -18.49 2.34
CA GLN A 179 -5.99 -19.43 2.12
C GLN A 179 -5.28 -19.28 0.77
N LYS A 180 -5.95 -18.71 -0.23
CA LYS A 180 -5.36 -18.45 -1.54
C LYS A 180 -4.54 -17.16 -1.53
N PHE A 181 -4.98 -16.16 -0.79
CA PHE A 181 -4.45 -14.80 -0.87
C PHE A 181 -3.55 -14.42 0.31
N LEU A 182 -3.79 -14.96 1.51
CA LEU A 182 -3.09 -14.63 2.75
C LEU A 182 -2.10 -15.73 3.13
N LEU A 183 -0.85 -15.35 3.33
CA LEU A 183 0.22 -16.25 3.76
C LEU A 183 0.27 -16.30 5.29
N LYS A 184 -0.10 -17.45 5.87
CA LYS A 184 0.03 -17.67 7.32
C LYS A 184 1.51 -17.68 7.73
N ASN A 185 1.86 -16.87 8.73
CA ASN A 185 3.20 -16.85 9.32
C ASN A 185 3.10 -16.82 10.86
N SER A 186 3.29 -17.98 11.49
CA SER A 186 3.22 -18.13 12.95
C SER A 186 4.28 -17.31 13.71
N GLN A 187 5.36 -16.89 13.05
CA GLN A 187 6.40 -16.06 13.67
C GLN A 187 5.90 -14.65 13.99
N VAL A 188 5.00 -14.10 13.17
CA VAL A 188 4.43 -12.76 13.39
C VAL A 188 3.63 -12.76 14.69
N PHE A 189 2.77 -13.75 14.88
CA PHE A 189 1.99 -13.88 16.12
C PHE A 189 2.89 -14.04 17.36
N ARG A 190 3.89 -14.93 17.29
CA ARG A 190 4.85 -15.12 18.39
C ARG A 190 5.57 -13.83 18.73
N PHE A 191 5.98 -13.06 17.72
CA PHE A 191 6.62 -11.77 17.93
C PHE A 191 5.72 -10.77 18.67
N LEU A 192 4.46 -10.61 18.22
CA LEU A 192 3.49 -9.73 18.89
C LEU A 192 3.24 -10.18 20.34
N LYS A 193 3.07 -11.48 20.58
CA LYS A 193 2.91 -12.06 21.92
C LYS A 193 4.12 -11.78 22.81
N THR A 194 5.33 -12.02 22.31
CA THR A 194 6.58 -11.75 23.05
C THR A 194 6.72 -10.27 23.41
N LEU A 195 6.34 -9.34 22.52
CA LEU A 195 6.36 -7.91 22.84
C LEU A 195 5.41 -7.59 23.98
N ARG A 196 4.19 -8.14 23.96
CA ARG A 196 3.19 -7.95 25.02
C ARG A 196 3.63 -8.54 26.36
N GLU A 197 4.18 -9.75 26.36
CA GLU A 197 4.74 -10.39 27.55
C GLU A 197 5.90 -9.59 28.16
N LYS A 198 6.67 -8.88 27.33
CA LYS A 198 7.72 -7.95 27.77
C LYS A 198 7.20 -6.56 28.15
N GLY A 199 5.88 -6.38 28.27
CA GLY A 199 5.24 -5.14 28.68
C GLY A 199 5.28 -4.02 27.64
N LYS A 200 5.58 -4.33 26.37
CA LYS A 200 5.58 -3.33 25.29
C LYS A 200 4.15 -3.01 24.86
N LYS A 201 3.95 -1.74 24.48
CA LYS A 201 2.68 -1.24 23.96
C LYS A 201 2.60 -1.44 22.46
N LEU A 202 1.49 -1.95 21.96
CA LEU A 202 1.30 -2.22 20.53
C LEU A 202 0.17 -1.36 19.96
N PHE A 203 0.31 -0.88 18.73
CA PHE A 203 -0.82 -0.30 18.00
C PHE A 203 -0.86 -0.71 16.53
N LEU A 204 -2.07 -0.83 15.99
CA LEU A 204 -2.32 -1.03 14.57
C LEU A 204 -2.79 0.30 13.96
N LEU A 205 -2.21 0.68 12.83
CA LEU A 205 -2.58 1.89 12.08
C LEU A 205 -2.62 1.57 10.58
N THR A 206 -3.82 1.33 10.05
CA THR A 206 -4.03 0.90 8.66
C THR A 206 -5.05 1.75 7.92
N ASN A 207 -4.89 1.83 6.60
CA ASN A 207 -5.87 2.45 5.70
C ASN A 207 -7.05 1.51 5.38
N SER A 208 -6.90 0.22 5.62
CA SER A 208 -7.93 -0.78 5.36
C SER A 208 -9.12 -0.64 6.30
N PRO A 209 -10.35 -0.97 5.85
CA PRO A 209 -11.53 -0.99 6.70
C PRO A 209 -11.45 -2.14 7.71
N PHE A 210 -12.06 -1.95 8.89
CA PHE A 210 -11.92 -2.91 9.99
C PHE A 210 -12.44 -4.30 9.65
N TYR A 211 -13.58 -4.44 8.95
CA TYR A 211 -14.09 -5.78 8.58
C TYR A 211 -13.05 -6.61 7.80
N PHE A 212 -12.22 -5.95 6.98
CA PHE A 212 -11.19 -6.61 6.19
C PHE A 212 -10.02 -7.05 7.06
N VAL A 213 -9.56 -6.12 7.91
CA VAL A 213 -8.50 -6.36 8.90
C VAL A 213 -8.90 -7.47 9.86
N ASP A 214 -10.13 -7.44 10.38
CA ASP A 214 -10.65 -8.39 11.36
C ASP A 214 -10.76 -9.79 10.78
N GLY A 215 -11.34 -9.93 9.58
CA GLY A 215 -11.42 -11.22 8.90
C GLY A 215 -10.04 -11.79 8.57
N GLY A 216 -9.12 -10.96 8.07
CA GLY A 216 -7.76 -11.41 7.75
C GLY A 216 -6.92 -11.73 8.99
N MET A 217 -6.98 -10.91 10.04
CA MET A 217 -6.29 -11.19 11.31
C MET A 217 -6.83 -12.45 11.98
N SER A 218 -8.15 -12.66 11.95
CA SER A 218 -8.77 -13.89 12.48
C SER A 218 -8.25 -15.12 11.75
N TYR A 219 -8.19 -15.08 10.41
CA TYR A 219 -7.61 -16.16 9.62
C TYR A 219 -6.12 -16.38 9.93
N LEU A 220 -5.31 -15.31 9.95
CA LEU A 220 -3.87 -15.40 10.18
C LEU A 220 -3.51 -16.01 11.55
N LEU A 221 -4.41 -15.89 12.52
CA LEU A 221 -4.21 -16.34 13.91
C LEU A 221 -5.01 -17.57 14.31
N GLU A 222 -5.85 -18.11 13.43
CA GLU A 222 -6.75 -19.24 13.68
C GLU A 222 -6.07 -20.46 14.31
N ASP A 223 -4.86 -20.82 13.83
CA ASP A 223 -4.12 -22.00 14.32
C ASP A 223 -3.19 -21.69 15.51
N GLN A 224 -3.22 -20.45 16.00
CA GLN A 224 -2.37 -20.04 17.11
C GLN A 224 -3.16 -20.18 18.41
N HIS A 225 -2.64 -20.96 19.36
CA HIS A 225 -3.17 -21.00 20.72
C HIS A 225 -2.97 -19.63 21.39
N PHE A 226 -3.96 -18.76 21.22
CA PHE A 226 -4.11 -17.51 21.92
C PHE A 226 -5.16 -17.69 23.01
N ASP A 227 -4.79 -17.45 24.26
CA ASP A 227 -5.69 -17.58 25.41
C ASP A 227 -6.71 -16.42 25.50
N GLY A 228 -6.60 -15.43 24.62
CA GLY A 228 -7.53 -14.30 24.53
C GLY A 228 -8.65 -14.54 23.52
N ASN A 229 -9.75 -13.79 23.68
CA ASN A 229 -10.96 -14.00 22.89
C ASN A 229 -10.89 -13.31 21.51
N SER A 230 -9.97 -12.37 21.33
CA SER A 230 -9.84 -11.56 20.13
C SER A 230 -8.40 -11.13 19.90
N TRP A 231 -7.94 -11.19 18.65
CA TRP A 231 -6.61 -10.69 18.25
C TRP A 231 -6.39 -9.22 18.64
N ARG A 232 -7.47 -8.45 18.79
CA ARG A 232 -7.42 -7.05 19.23
C ARG A 232 -6.78 -6.90 20.61
N GLU A 233 -6.86 -7.91 21.48
CA GLU A 233 -6.24 -7.89 22.81
C GLU A 233 -4.70 -7.86 22.77
N LEU A 234 -4.10 -8.20 21.62
CA LEU A 234 -2.68 -7.99 21.36
C LEU A 234 -2.32 -6.50 21.24
N PHE A 235 -3.27 -5.64 20.88
CA PHE A 235 -3.02 -4.24 20.60
C PHE A 235 -3.64 -3.34 21.68
N ASP A 236 -2.89 -2.32 22.11
CA ASP A 236 -3.41 -1.28 23.01
C ASP A 236 -4.29 -0.27 22.25
N VAL A 237 -4.07 -0.11 20.93
CA VAL A 237 -4.85 0.78 20.06
C VAL A 237 -5.01 0.16 18.68
N VAL A 238 -6.23 0.08 18.16
CA VAL A 238 -6.53 -0.38 16.79
C VAL A 238 -7.17 0.76 16.00
N ILE A 239 -6.46 1.24 14.98
CA ILE A 239 -6.93 2.30 14.08
C ILE A 239 -7.03 1.75 12.65
N ALA A 240 -8.25 1.73 12.13
CA ALA A 240 -8.57 1.39 10.74
C ALA A 240 -9.00 2.65 9.97
N GLN A 241 -9.02 2.60 8.65
CA GLN A 241 -9.29 3.78 7.80
C GLN A 241 -8.56 5.06 8.24
N ALA A 242 -7.27 4.92 8.60
CA ALA A 242 -6.44 6.00 9.13
C ALA A 242 -6.21 7.14 8.11
N ASN A 243 -6.36 6.86 6.82
CA ASN A 243 -6.14 7.80 5.72
C ASN A 243 -4.68 8.34 5.68
N LYS A 244 -3.70 7.48 5.90
CA LYS A 244 -2.28 7.78 5.64
C LYS A 244 -2.09 8.07 4.14
N PRO A 245 -1.29 9.08 3.75
CA PRO A 245 -0.44 9.93 4.60
C PRO A 245 -1.14 11.18 5.17
N SER A 246 -2.41 11.43 4.86
CA SER A 246 -3.16 12.59 5.37
C SER A 246 -3.25 12.59 6.91
N PHE A 247 -3.31 11.41 7.53
CA PHE A 247 -3.18 11.21 8.98
C PHE A 247 -2.10 12.09 9.65
N TYR A 248 -0.93 12.22 9.01
CA TYR A 248 0.21 12.92 9.61
C TYR A 248 0.13 14.45 9.52
N ASN A 249 -0.83 15.01 8.78
CA ASN A 249 -0.94 16.47 8.53
C ASN A 249 -2.35 17.03 8.71
N SER A 250 -3.34 16.19 8.97
CA SER A 250 -4.72 16.61 9.16
C SER A 250 -5.03 16.96 10.62
N ASP A 251 -6.21 17.54 10.84
CA ASP A 251 -6.79 17.79 12.16
C ASP A 251 -8.09 16.98 12.37
N HIS A 252 -8.26 15.87 11.63
CA HIS A 252 -9.45 15.02 11.78
C HIS A 252 -9.45 14.34 13.16
N PRO A 253 -10.59 14.35 13.89
CA PRO A 253 -10.69 13.64 15.15
C PRO A 253 -10.82 12.14 14.92
N PHE A 254 -10.40 11.34 15.91
CA PHE A 254 -10.74 9.92 15.97
C PHE A 254 -12.22 9.76 16.29
N ARG A 255 -12.84 8.74 15.69
CA ARG A 255 -14.21 8.28 15.98
C ARG A 255 -14.17 6.82 16.42
N VAL A 256 -14.98 6.46 17.42
CA VAL A 256 -15.22 5.05 17.75
C VAL A 256 -16.01 4.41 16.62
N TYR A 257 -15.57 3.25 16.16
CA TYR A 257 -16.28 2.43 15.19
C TYR A 257 -17.02 1.31 15.90
N ASP A 258 -18.34 1.35 15.80
CA ASP A 258 -19.23 0.30 16.32
C ASP A 258 -19.21 -0.87 15.33
N THR A 259 -18.53 -1.95 15.72
CA THR A 259 -18.31 -3.13 14.88
C THR A 259 -19.58 -3.94 14.64
N GLU A 260 -20.60 -3.81 15.51
CA GLU A 260 -21.86 -4.55 15.37
C GLU A 260 -22.83 -3.81 14.45
N LYS A 261 -22.86 -2.47 14.54
CA LYS A 261 -23.77 -1.64 13.73
C LYS A 261 -23.16 -1.17 12.42
N ASP A 262 -21.86 -1.34 12.22
CA ASP A 262 -21.10 -0.77 11.09
C ASP A 262 -21.28 0.76 11.00
N THR A 263 -21.13 1.45 12.13
CA THR A 263 -21.33 2.90 12.22
C THR A 263 -20.22 3.60 12.99
N LEU A 264 -20.05 4.90 12.73
CA LEU A 264 -19.13 5.75 13.49
C LEU A 264 -19.89 6.56 14.53
N ALA A 265 -19.39 6.54 15.76
CA ALA A 265 -19.84 7.46 16.79
C ALA A 265 -19.59 8.91 16.34
N PHE A 266 -20.54 9.81 16.61
CA PHE A 266 -20.42 11.22 16.25
C PHE A 266 -19.38 11.96 17.12
N THR A 267 -19.20 11.53 18.38
CA THR A 267 -18.35 12.21 19.36
C THR A 267 -16.87 12.01 19.06
N ALA A 268 -16.04 13.01 19.36
CA ALA A 268 -14.59 12.89 19.21
C ALA A 268 -14.03 12.03 20.34
N VAL A 269 -13.04 11.20 20.02
CA VAL A 269 -12.37 10.35 21.01
C VAL A 269 -11.33 11.17 21.76
N ASP A 270 -11.42 11.13 23.08
CA ASP A 270 -10.48 11.75 24.02
C ASP A 270 -9.56 10.73 24.73
N LYS A 271 -9.93 9.44 24.69
CA LYS A 271 -9.16 8.32 25.23
C LYS A 271 -9.32 7.06 24.38
N PHE A 272 -8.24 6.30 24.22
CA PHE A 272 -8.31 4.95 23.67
C PHE A 272 -8.67 3.96 24.78
N LEU A 273 -9.63 3.08 24.49
CA LEU A 273 -10.15 2.06 25.40
C LEU A 273 -9.77 0.67 24.87
N PRO A 274 -9.56 -0.31 25.77
CA PRO A 274 -9.28 -1.68 25.36
C PRO A 274 -10.37 -2.25 24.46
N ASN A 275 -9.95 -3.01 23.43
CA ASN A 275 -10.82 -3.72 22.47
C ASN A 275 -11.72 -2.87 21.57
N GLU A 276 -11.71 -1.54 21.73
CA GLU A 276 -12.38 -0.61 20.82
C GLU A 276 -11.59 -0.42 19.52
N VAL A 277 -12.33 -0.06 18.46
CA VAL A 277 -11.77 0.22 17.14
C VAL A 277 -12.00 1.68 16.80
N TYR A 278 -10.99 2.31 16.21
CA TYR A 278 -11.02 3.73 15.89
C TYR A 278 -10.85 3.95 14.40
N TYR A 279 -11.64 4.86 13.84
CA TYR A 279 -11.46 5.32 12.46
C TYR A 279 -10.93 6.74 12.42
N HIS A 280 -10.26 7.05 11.29
CA HIS A 280 -9.75 8.37 10.98
C HIS A 280 -8.70 8.84 12.01
N GLY A 281 -8.90 10.03 12.58
CA GLY A 281 -7.92 10.67 13.46
C GLY A 281 -6.77 11.31 12.72
N CYS A 282 -5.86 11.84 13.52
CA CYS A 282 -4.62 12.42 13.06
C CYS A 282 -3.50 12.23 14.08
N LEU A 283 -2.26 12.44 13.64
CA LEU A 283 -1.07 12.29 14.47
C LEU A 283 -1.13 13.18 15.73
N LYS A 284 -1.64 14.41 15.60
CA LYS A 284 -1.75 15.36 16.72
C LYS A 284 -2.64 14.82 17.83
N SER A 285 -3.86 14.37 17.49
CA SER A 285 -4.77 13.76 18.45
C SER A 285 -4.20 12.46 19.00
N PHE A 286 -3.53 11.65 18.18
CA PHE A 286 -2.91 10.40 18.62
C PHE A 286 -1.87 10.64 19.73
N LEU A 287 -0.96 11.59 19.53
CA LEU A 287 0.05 11.96 20.52
C LEU A 287 -0.58 12.61 21.77
N GLN A 288 -1.66 13.39 21.59
CA GLN A 288 -2.39 13.99 22.72
C GLN A 288 -3.08 12.94 23.59
N ILE A 289 -3.64 11.89 23.00
CA ILE A 289 -4.33 10.82 23.73
C ILE A 289 -3.33 9.87 24.38
N THR A 290 -2.35 9.39 23.61
CA THR A 290 -1.41 8.35 24.07
C THR A 290 -0.32 8.88 25.00
N LYS A 291 0.06 10.15 24.84
CA LYS A 291 1.23 10.78 25.51
C LYS A 291 2.55 10.03 25.28
N TRP A 292 2.62 9.15 24.28
CA TRP A 292 3.84 8.42 23.93
C TRP A 292 4.89 9.36 23.35
N ARG A 293 6.14 9.20 23.79
CA ARG A 293 7.25 10.04 23.34
C ARG A 293 7.82 9.45 22.05
N GLY A 294 7.95 10.28 21.02
CA GLY A 294 8.36 9.83 19.69
C GLY A 294 9.57 8.88 19.65
N PRO A 295 10.69 9.19 20.33
CA PRO A 295 11.89 8.34 20.32
C PRO A 295 11.71 6.92 20.89
N GLU A 296 10.67 6.70 21.70
CA GLU A 296 10.32 5.41 22.31
C GLU A 296 9.39 4.57 21.41
N VAL A 297 8.94 5.14 20.30
CA VAL A 297 8.03 4.51 19.33
C VAL A 297 8.81 4.05 18.10
N ILE A 298 8.59 2.80 17.70
CA ILE A 298 8.97 2.29 16.37
C ILE A 298 7.72 1.95 15.58
N TYR A 299 7.70 2.30 14.29
CA TYR A 299 6.61 2.00 13.37
C TYR A 299 7.10 1.16 12.19
N PHE A 300 6.44 0.04 11.95
CA PHE A 300 6.69 -0.85 10.82
C PHE A 300 5.60 -0.66 9.77
N GLY A 301 6.01 -0.48 8.52
CA GLY A 301 5.11 -0.47 7.38
C GLY A 301 5.87 -0.68 6.07
N ASP A 302 5.16 -1.01 5.00
CA ASP A 302 5.74 -1.38 3.72
C ASP A 302 5.89 -0.19 2.76
N HIS A 303 5.03 0.82 2.87
CA HIS A 303 4.95 1.90 1.90
C HIS A 303 5.79 3.13 2.32
N LEU A 304 6.76 3.52 1.46
CA LEU A 304 7.78 4.54 1.77
C LEU A 304 7.21 5.91 2.20
N PHE A 305 6.19 6.43 1.51
CA PHE A 305 5.67 7.77 1.82
C PHE A 305 4.67 7.80 2.98
N SER A 306 3.71 6.87 3.03
CA SER A 306 2.77 6.74 4.15
C SER A 306 3.50 6.32 5.42
N ASP A 307 4.32 5.28 5.38
CA ASP A 307 4.73 4.53 6.57
C ASP A 307 6.17 4.78 7.00
N LEU A 308 7.02 5.37 6.16
CA LEU A 308 8.39 5.71 6.57
C LEU A 308 8.56 7.23 6.71
N ARG A 309 8.11 8.02 5.73
CA ARG A 309 8.21 9.49 5.79
C ARG A 309 7.24 10.10 6.79
N GLY A 310 6.00 9.61 6.86
CA GLY A 310 4.97 10.12 7.78
C GLY A 310 5.39 10.06 9.25
N PRO A 311 5.76 8.87 9.77
CA PRO A 311 6.17 8.68 11.17
C PRO A 311 7.36 9.54 11.62
N SER A 312 8.26 9.90 10.72
CA SER A 312 9.38 10.80 11.05
C SER A 312 8.92 12.16 11.59
N LYS A 313 7.72 12.64 11.21
CA LYS A 313 7.10 13.87 11.75
C LYS A 313 6.73 13.74 13.22
N ALA A 314 6.49 12.52 13.69
CA ALA A 314 6.23 12.21 15.08
C ALA A 314 7.51 11.93 15.88
N GLY A 315 8.68 11.96 15.23
CA GLY A 315 9.93 11.51 15.82
C GLY A 315 10.00 10.00 16.05
N TRP A 316 9.11 9.21 15.43
CA TRP A 316 9.10 7.76 15.52
C TRP A 316 10.30 7.17 14.78
N ARG A 317 10.79 6.03 15.27
CA ARG A 317 11.73 5.17 14.55
C ARG A 317 10.97 4.40 13.45
N THR A 318 11.66 4.11 12.36
CA THR A 318 11.18 3.33 11.20
C THR A 318 12.32 2.50 10.67
#